data_AF-A0A956KXA3-F1
#
_entry.id   AF-A0A956KXA3-F1
#
_cell.length_a   1.000
_cell.length_b   1.000
_cell.length_c   1.000
_cell.angle_alpha   90.00
_cell.angle_beta   90.00
_cell.angle_gamma   90.00
#
_symmetry.space_group_name_H-M   'P 1'
#
loop_
_entity.id
_entity.type
_entity.pdbx_description
1 polymer ?
#
loop_
_entity_poly.entity_id
_entity_poly.type
_entity_poly.pdbx_seq_one_letter_code
_entity_poly.pdbx_strand_id
1 'polypeptide(L)'
;APYVPGQLYLRELPCLLAVLERVARPLDAVLVDGYAVLDDLGRPGLGAHLHAALERRVPVVGVAKTHFRGSTAVEVLRGGSTRPLYVTAVGMGPERAAEGVGRMHGPHRIPTLLRRVDRLCRDASR
;
A
#
# COMPACT_ATOMS: atom_id res chain seq x y z
N ALA A 1 9.60 -2.20 19.49
CA ALA A 1 9.81 -3.65 19.40
C ALA A 1 10.86 -3.96 18.33
N PRO A 2 11.71 -4.99 18.49
CA PRO A 2 12.63 -5.46 17.46
C PRO A 2 11.90 -5.98 16.22
N TYR A 3 12.55 -5.93 15.05
CA TYR A 3 11.96 -6.36 13.77
C TYR A 3 11.74 -7.87 13.74
N VAL A 4 10.48 -8.28 13.59
CA VAL A 4 10.11 -9.67 13.31
C VAL A 4 9.53 -9.71 11.88
N PRO A 5 10.15 -10.46 10.95
CA PRO A 5 9.61 -10.65 9.61
C PRO A 5 8.15 -11.11 9.67
N GLY A 6 7.27 -10.44 8.93
CA GLY A 6 5.82 -10.72 8.93
C GLY A 6 5.01 -10.00 10.02
N GLN A 7 5.65 -9.31 10.98
CA GLN A 7 4.97 -8.54 12.03
C GLN A 7 5.21 -7.03 11.92
N LEU A 8 5.65 -6.54 10.76
CA LEU A 8 5.84 -5.12 10.49
C LEU A 8 4.58 -4.30 10.82
N TYR A 9 3.39 -4.87 10.58
CA TYR A 9 2.13 -4.21 10.83
C TYR A 9 1.93 -3.79 12.29
N LEU A 10 2.49 -4.51 13.27
CA LEU A 10 2.35 -4.16 14.69
C LEU A 10 2.95 -2.79 15.01
N ARG A 11 4.00 -2.39 14.28
CA ARG A 11 4.67 -1.10 14.47
C ARG A 11 4.02 0.01 13.66
N GLU A 12 3.64 -0.29 12.42
CA GLU A 12 3.16 0.74 11.48
C GLU A 12 1.66 1.03 11.67
N LEU A 13 0.86 0.03 12.03
CA LEU A 13 -0.60 0.16 12.09
C LEU A 13 -1.09 1.23 13.08
N PRO A 14 -0.56 1.34 14.33
CA PRO A 14 -0.99 2.40 15.25
C PRO A 14 -0.77 3.81 14.67
N CYS A 15 0.37 4.03 14.01
CA CYS A 15 0.69 5.31 13.38
C CYS A 15 -0.23 5.61 12.20
N LEU A 16 -0.56 4.60 11.39
CA LEU A 16 -1.49 4.75 10.26
C LEU A 16 -2.89 5.14 10.73
N LEU A 17 -3.41 4.47 11.77
CA LEU A 17 -4.73 4.78 12.33
C LEU A 17 -4.77 6.21 12.89
N ALA A 18 -3.75 6.64 13.63
CA ALA A 18 -3.68 8.00 14.16
C ALA A 18 -3.68 9.09 13.06
N VAL A 19 -3.10 8.81 11.89
CA VAL A 19 -3.17 9.73 10.74
C VAL A 19 -4.56 9.72 10.10
N LEU A 20 -5.17 8.53 9.95
CA LEU A 20 -6.49 8.38 9.33
C LEU A 20 -7.61 8.99 10.17
N GLU A 21 -7.52 8.96 11.51
CA GLU A 21 -8.45 9.63 12.42
C GLU A 21 -8.54 11.15 12.18
N ARG A 22 -7.48 11.75 11.63
CA ARG A 22 -7.43 13.20 11.33
C ARG A 22 -8.07 13.55 9.98
N VAL A 23 -8.49 12.55 9.20
CA VAL A 23 -9.09 12.75 7.89
C VAL A 23 -10.60 12.90 8.04
N ALA A 24 -11.10 14.14 7.95
CA ALA A 24 -12.51 14.46 8.16
C ALA A 24 -13.45 14.06 7.00
N ARG A 25 -12.92 13.53 5.89
CA ARG A 25 -13.69 13.19 4.69
C ARG A 25 -13.67 11.68 4.43
N PRO A 26 -14.73 11.10 3.84
CA PRO A 26 -14.72 9.70 3.46
C PRO A 26 -13.59 9.41 2.46
N LEU A 27 -12.98 8.24 2.62
CA LEU A 27 -11.90 7.75 1.76
C LEU A 27 -12.42 6.66 0.83
N ASP A 28 -12.21 6.82 -0.47
CA ASP A 28 -12.54 5.79 -1.46
C ASP A 28 -11.56 4.60 -1.39
N ALA A 29 -10.30 4.86 -1.01
CA ALA A 29 -9.28 3.86 -0.76
C ALA A 29 -8.09 4.46 0.02
N VAL A 30 -7.32 3.60 0.68
CA VAL A 30 -6.00 3.93 1.24
C VAL A 30 -4.90 3.23 0.44
N LEU A 31 -3.82 3.94 0.12
CA LEU A 31 -2.62 3.34 -0.47
C LEU A 31 -1.55 3.14 0.59
N VAL A 32 -0.92 1.97 0.59
CA VAL A 32 0.22 1.64 1.46
C VAL A 32 1.45 1.25 0.62
N ASP A 33 2.63 1.70 1.02
CA ASP A 33 3.92 1.27 0.41
C ASP A 33 4.29 -0.12 0.96
N GLY A 34 3.76 -1.15 0.31
CA GLY A 34 3.84 -2.53 0.78
C GLY A 34 2.73 -3.39 0.19
N TYR A 35 2.48 -4.54 0.82
CA TYR A 35 1.48 -5.50 0.36
C TYR A 35 0.19 -5.39 1.18
N ALA A 36 -0.96 -5.49 0.49
CA ALA A 36 -2.25 -5.69 1.13
C ALA A 36 -2.41 -7.16 1.56
N VAL A 37 -2.16 -8.08 0.64
CA VAL A 37 -2.08 -9.53 0.88
C VAL A 37 -0.74 -10.06 0.39
N LEU A 38 -0.18 -11.05 1.08
CA LEU A 38 1.16 -11.55 0.84
C LEU A 38 1.21 -12.67 -0.18
N ASP A 39 0.13 -13.44 -0.34
CA ASP A 39 0.04 -14.57 -1.27
C ASP A 39 -1.39 -14.89 -1.72
N ASP A 40 -1.50 -15.93 -2.54
CA ASP A 40 -2.74 -16.50 -3.08
C ASP A 40 -3.67 -17.08 -2.00
N LEU A 41 -3.11 -17.57 -0.90
CA LEU A 41 -3.87 -18.04 0.27
C LEU A 41 -4.44 -16.88 1.11
N GLY A 42 -4.17 -15.63 0.74
CA GLY A 42 -4.68 -14.45 1.44
C GLY A 42 -3.99 -14.18 2.76
N ARG A 43 -2.73 -14.62 2.94
CA ARG A 43 -1.94 -14.27 4.13
C ARG A 43 -1.94 -12.74 4.30
N PRO A 44 -2.31 -12.23 5.48
CA PRO A 44 -2.51 -10.80 5.68
C PRO A 44 -1.19 -10.05 5.61
N GLY A 45 -1.13 -9.05 4.73
CA GLY A 45 -0.09 -8.02 4.73
C GLY A 45 -0.52 -6.80 5.55
N LEU A 46 0.30 -5.74 5.54
CA LEU A 46 -0.01 -4.48 6.21
C LEU A 46 -1.37 -3.94 5.79
N GLY A 47 -1.70 -3.99 4.49
CA GLY A 47 -2.96 -3.47 4.00
C GLY A 47 -4.18 -4.30 4.43
N ALA A 48 -4.07 -5.62 4.55
CA ALA A 48 -5.14 -6.46 5.10
C ALA A 48 -5.40 -6.15 6.59
N HIS A 49 -4.34 -5.97 7.39
CA HIS A 49 -4.48 -5.55 8.78
C HIS A 49 -5.11 -4.16 8.90
N LEU A 50 -4.71 -3.21 8.06
CA LEU A 50 -5.31 -1.88 8.02
C LEU A 50 -6.79 -1.94 7.62
N HIS A 51 -7.13 -2.69 6.58
CA HIS A 51 -8.52 -2.86 6.14
C HIS A 51 -9.39 -3.47 7.24
N ALA A 52 -8.88 -4.46 7.97
CA ALA A 52 -9.57 -5.03 9.13
C ALA A 52 -9.76 -4.01 10.25
N ALA A 53 -8.73 -3.20 10.56
CA ALA A 53 -8.80 -2.14 11.56
C ALA A 53 -9.77 -1.01 11.19
N LEU A 54 -10.02 -0.79 9.90
CA LEU A 54 -11.02 0.14 9.36
C LEU A 54 -12.41 -0.49 9.19
N GLU A 55 -12.70 -1.57 9.94
CA GLU A 55 -13.96 -2.33 9.89
C GLU A 55 -14.36 -2.76 8.48
N ARG A 56 -13.37 -2.98 7.61
CA ARG A 56 -13.55 -3.37 6.20
C ARG A 56 -14.32 -2.35 5.36
N ARG A 57 -14.46 -1.11 5.82
CA ARG A 57 -15.24 -0.05 5.14
C ARG A 57 -14.46 0.67 4.05
N VAL A 58 -13.13 0.72 4.19
CA VAL A 58 -12.24 1.42 3.25
C VAL A 58 -11.33 0.40 2.56
N PRO A 59 -11.38 0.27 1.23
CA PRO A 59 -10.45 -0.56 0.47
C PRO A 59 -8.99 -0.12 0.70
N VAL A 60 -8.08 -1.10 0.70
CA VAL A 60 -6.65 -0.82 0.83
C VAL A 60 -5.89 -1.40 -0.35
N VAL A 61 -5.08 -0.55 -0.99
CA VAL A 61 -4.22 -0.88 -2.12
C VAL A 61 -2.77 -0.91 -1.66
N GLY A 62 -2.15 -2.07 -1.73
CA GLY A 62 -0.72 -2.24 -1.51
C GLY A 62 0.06 -1.99 -2.80
N VAL A 63 1.05 -1.09 -2.75
CA VAL A 63 1.95 -0.80 -3.87
C VAL A 63 3.39 -1.08 -3.43
N ALA A 64 3.91 -2.25 -3.79
CA ALA A 64 5.26 -2.65 -3.42
C ALA A 64 6.29 -2.40 -4.55
N LYS A 65 7.53 -2.10 -4.14
CA LYS A 65 8.65 -1.83 -5.05
C LYS A 65 9.46 -3.08 -5.40
N THR A 66 9.24 -4.19 -4.70
CA THR A 66 9.98 -5.45 -4.84
C THR A 66 9.01 -6.61 -4.77
N HIS A 67 9.22 -7.61 -5.62
CA HIS A 67 8.40 -8.81 -5.63
C HIS A 67 8.53 -9.57 -4.30
N PHE A 68 7.40 -10.04 -3.78
CA PHE A 68 7.35 -10.93 -2.62
C PHE A 68 7.05 -12.35 -3.11
N ARG A 69 7.85 -13.33 -2.66
CA ARG A 69 7.72 -14.72 -3.13
C ARG A 69 6.33 -15.27 -2.78
N GLY A 70 5.62 -15.78 -3.79
CA GLY A 70 4.27 -16.32 -3.65
C GLY A 70 3.16 -15.28 -3.76
N SER A 71 3.49 -14.01 -3.99
CA SER A 71 2.48 -12.98 -4.20
C SER A 71 1.75 -13.13 -5.52
N THR A 72 0.44 -12.88 -5.53
CA THR A 72 -0.41 -12.76 -6.72
C THR A 72 -0.55 -11.31 -7.19
N ALA A 73 0.43 -10.46 -6.85
CA ALA A 73 0.37 -9.05 -7.19
C ALA A 73 0.31 -8.82 -8.71
N VAL A 74 -0.51 -7.86 -9.11
CA VAL A 74 -0.56 -7.40 -10.50
C VAL A 74 0.63 -6.48 -10.74
N GLU A 75 1.42 -6.78 -11.77
CA GLU A 75 2.56 -5.95 -12.16
C GLU A 75 2.11 -4.70 -12.91
N VAL A 76 2.61 -3.54 -12.51
CA VAL A 76 2.30 -2.25 -13.13
C VAL A 76 3.60 -1.57 -13.57
N LEU A 77 3.78 -1.44 -14.89
CA LEU A 77 4.86 -0.66 -15.50
C LEU A 77 4.42 0.79 -15.68
N ARG A 78 5.25 1.75 -15.20
CA ARG A 78 4.96 3.19 -15.25
C ARG A 78 6.21 4.03 -15.43
N GLY A 79 6.03 5.20 -16.03
CA GLY A 79 7.07 6.23 -16.16
C GLY A 79 8.33 5.76 -16.88
N GLY A 80 8.16 4.96 -17.94
CA GLY A 80 9.25 4.39 -18.73
C GLY A 80 10.12 3.35 -18.00
N SER A 81 9.79 2.96 -16.76
CA SER A 81 10.56 1.99 -16.01
C SER A 81 10.29 0.57 -16.49
N THR A 82 11.35 -0.22 -16.67
CA THR A 82 11.29 -1.67 -16.90
C THR A 82 11.08 -2.48 -15.63
N ARG A 83 11.10 -1.84 -14.46
CA ARG A 83 10.89 -2.48 -13.15
C ARG A 83 9.47 -2.21 -12.67
N PRO A 84 8.59 -3.22 -12.61
CA PRO A 84 7.19 -3.00 -12.23
C PRO A 84 7.06 -2.57 -10.77
N LEU A 85 5.90 -1.98 -10.47
CA LEU A 85 5.32 -1.99 -9.13
C LEU A 85 4.46 -3.23 -8.98
N TYR A 86 4.40 -3.78 -7.78
CA TYR A 86 3.61 -4.96 -7.47
C TYR A 86 2.37 -4.51 -6.69
N VAL A 87 1.21 -4.57 -7.34
CA VAL A 87 -0.05 -4.06 -6.79
C VAL A 87 -0.89 -5.20 -6.24
N THR A 88 -1.29 -5.07 -4.97
CA THR A 88 -2.24 -5.95 -4.31
C THR A 88 -3.38 -5.13 -3.72
N ALA A 89 -4.52 -5.75 -3.47
CA ALA A 89 -5.66 -5.04 -2.91
C ALA A 89 -6.48 -5.92 -1.96
N VAL A 90 -7.20 -5.26 -1.06
CA VAL A 90 -8.24 -5.85 -0.22
C VAL A 90 -9.41 -4.88 -0.14
N GLY A 91 -10.65 -5.39 -0.17
CA GLY A 91 -11.86 -4.57 -0.28
C GLY A 91 -12.10 -4.00 -1.69
N MET A 92 -11.26 -4.34 -2.67
CA MET A 92 -11.48 -4.12 -4.10
C MET A 92 -10.70 -5.13 -4.95
N GLY A 93 -11.05 -5.25 -6.23
CA GLY A 93 -10.35 -6.12 -7.17
C GLY A 93 -8.91 -5.64 -7.46
N PRO A 94 -7.91 -6.53 -7.49
CA PRO A 94 -6.51 -6.16 -7.71
C PRO A 94 -6.27 -5.54 -9.10
N GLU A 95 -7.05 -5.91 -10.11
CA GLU A 95 -6.98 -5.34 -11.46
C GLU A 95 -7.42 -3.87 -11.47
N ARG A 96 -8.52 -3.56 -10.78
CA ARG A 96 -9.00 -2.17 -10.61
C ARG A 96 -8.00 -1.32 -9.83
N ALA A 97 -7.40 -1.90 -8.79
CA ALA A 97 -6.35 -1.24 -8.02
C ALA A 97 -5.12 -0.96 -8.90
N ALA A 98 -4.69 -1.93 -9.71
CA ALA A 98 -3.56 -1.82 -10.62
C ALA A 98 -3.81 -0.78 -11.72
N GLU A 99 -5.00 -0.74 -12.32
CA GLU A 99 -5.40 0.30 -13.27
C GLU A 99 -5.36 1.69 -12.63
N GLY A 100 -5.88 1.81 -11.40
CA GLY A 100 -5.82 3.04 -10.62
C GLY A 100 -4.39 3.51 -10.39
N VAL A 101 -3.50 2.63 -9.92
CA VAL A 101 -2.06 2.89 -9.76
C VAL A 101 -1.41 3.25 -11.10
N GLY A 102 -1.81 2.57 -12.18
CA GLY A 102 -1.48 2.80 -13.58
C GLY A 102 -1.65 4.25 -14.01
N ARG A 103 -2.79 4.84 -13.65
CA ARG A 103 -3.22 6.19 -14.03
C ARG A 103 -2.80 7.28 -13.03
N MET A 104 -2.19 6.92 -11.90
CA MET A 104 -1.80 7.91 -10.91
C MET A 104 -0.80 8.92 -11.47
N HIS A 105 -1.03 10.19 -11.11
CA HIS A 105 -0.20 11.32 -11.51
C HIS A 105 1.29 11.10 -11.23
N GLY A 106 2.13 11.57 -12.16
CA GLY A 106 3.58 11.64 -12.05
C GLY A 106 4.27 10.87 -13.17
N PRO A 107 5.38 11.40 -13.73
CA PRO A 107 6.01 10.83 -14.92
C PRO A 107 6.94 9.64 -14.62
N HIS A 108 7.04 9.20 -13.36
CA HIS A 108 8.01 8.21 -12.93
C HIS A 108 7.34 6.93 -12.44
N ARG A 109 8.18 5.88 -12.26
CA ARG A 109 7.80 4.60 -11.66
C ARG A 109 6.93 4.75 -10.41
N ILE A 110 7.35 5.57 -9.43
CA ILE A 110 6.59 5.76 -8.18
C ILE A 110 5.60 6.93 -8.38
N PRO A 111 4.30 6.75 -8.09
CA PRO A 111 3.30 7.83 -8.14
C PRO A 111 3.74 9.06 -7.33
N THR A 112 3.34 10.26 -7.77
CA THR A 112 3.62 11.51 -7.05
C THR A 112 3.14 11.45 -5.60
N LEU A 113 1.97 10.85 -5.36
CA LEU A 113 1.38 10.71 -4.03
C LEU A 113 2.28 9.89 -3.08
N LEU A 114 2.71 8.69 -3.51
CA LEU A 114 3.59 7.84 -2.70
C LEU A 114 4.97 8.47 -2.48
N ARG A 115 5.51 9.13 -3.51
CA ARG A 115 6.74 9.93 -3.36
C ARG A 115 6.60 11.04 -2.32
N ARG A 116 5.44 11.71 -2.26
CA ARG A 116 5.22 12.83 -1.33
C ARG A 116 5.18 12.33 0.11
N VAL A 117 4.48 11.22 0.37
CA VAL A 117 4.45 10.59 1.70
C VAL A 117 5.86 10.14 2.13
N ASP A 118 6.60 9.44 1.26
CA ASP A 118 7.98 9.01 1.54
C ASP A 118 8.91 10.18 1.89
N ARG A 119 8.77 11.32 1.20
CA ARG A 119 9.50 12.55 1.54
C ARG A 119 9.10 13.09 2.91
N LEU A 120 7.80 13.24 3.18
CA LEU A 120 7.30 13.76 4.45
C LEU A 120 7.76 12.91 5.64
N CYS A 121 7.77 11.59 5.52
CA CYS A 121 8.27 10.70 6.58
C CYS A 121 9.77 10.90 6.84
N ARG A 122 10.58 11.09 5.80
CA ARG A 122 12.03 11.34 5.95
C ARG A 122 12.33 12.70 6.54
N ASP A 123 11.57 13.72 6.17
CA ASP A 123 11.75 15.08 6.68
C ASP A 123 11.34 15.17 8.16
N ALA A 124 10.28 14.46 8.57
CA ALA A 124 9.85 14.39 9.97
C ALA A 124 10.75 13.54 10.89
N SER A 125 11.65 12.73 10.31
CA SER A 125 12.62 11.92 11.07
C SER A 125 13.97 12.62 11.25
N ARG A 126 14.12 13.85 10.75
CA ARG A 126 15.28 14.73 10.96
C ARG A 126 15.02 15.67 12.12
#